data_AF-A0A7K0MYQ0-F1
#
_entry.id   AF-A0A7K0MYQ0-F1
#
_cell.length_a   1.000
_cell.length_b   1.000
_cell.length_c   1.000
_cell.angle_alpha   90.00
_cell.angle_beta   90.00
_cell.angle_gamma   90.00
#
_symmetry.space_group_name_H-M   'P 1'
#
loop_
_entity.id
_entity.type
_entity.pdbx_description
1 polymer ?
#
loop_
_entity_poly.entity_id
_entity_poly.type
_entity_poly.pdbx_seq_one_letter_code
_entity_poly.pdbx_strand_id
1 'polypeptide(L)' 'MPWEIDAYVASLTSKSENTHDAYASDVAQFIEWAERGGAPNPEDLDHKALRR' A
#
# COMPACT_ATOMS: atom_id res chain seq x y z
N MET A 1 11.06 -6.55 -3.90
CA MET A 1 11.23 -6.00 -2.53
C MET A 1 9.87 -6.02 -1.82
N PRO A 2 9.78 -6.29 -0.51
CA PRO A 2 8.51 -6.28 0.20
C PRO A 2 7.88 -4.88 0.28
N TRP A 3 6.61 -4.81 0.64
CA TRP A 3 5.90 -3.56 0.89
C TRP A 3 6.37 -2.90 2.19
N GLU A 4 6.72 -1.62 2.12
CA GLU A 4 7.26 -0.86 3.26
C GLU A 4 6.17 0.04 3.88
N ILE A 5 5.09 -0.56 4.42
CA ILE A 5 3.92 0.17 4.94
C ILE A 5 4.32 1.07 6.12
N ASP A 6 5.07 0.54 7.08
CA ASP A 6 5.45 1.27 8.29
C ASP A 6 6.30 2.49 7.96
N ALA A 7 7.24 2.35 7.01
CA ALA A 7 8.06 3.46 6.53
C ALA A 7 7.21 4.52 5.81
N TYR A 8 6.22 4.09 5.03
CA TYR A 8 5.28 5.01 4.38
C TYR A 8 4.45 5.79 5.40
N VAL A 9 3.85 5.13 6.38
CA VAL A 9 3.05 5.78 7.43
C VAL A 9 3.90 6.73 8.26
N ALA A 10 5.13 6.33 8.62
CA ALA A 10 6.07 7.19 9.34
C ALA A 10 6.47 8.44 8.54
N SER A 11 6.43 8.39 7.21
CA SER A 11 6.72 9.55 6.35
C SER A 11 5.63 10.63 6.39
N LEU A 12 4.43 10.33 6.88
CA LEU A 12 3.27 11.25 6.93
C LEU A 12 3.35 12.29 8.06
N THR A 13 4.54 12.79 8.38
CA THR A 13 4.90 13.61 9.57
C THR A 13 4.03 14.85 9.88
N SER A 14 3.21 15.34 8.95
CA SER A 14 2.35 16.53 9.11
C SER A 14 0.85 16.21 9.18
N LYS A 15 0.48 14.94 9.24
CA LYS A 15 -0.91 14.49 9.20
C LYS A 15 -1.41 14.15 10.60
N SER A 16 -2.74 14.12 10.77
CA SER A 16 -3.35 13.68 12.02
C SER A 16 -3.22 12.17 12.18
N GLU A 17 -3.29 11.68 13.41
CA GLU A 17 -3.31 10.23 13.73
C GLU A 17 -4.42 9.50 12.96
N ASN A 18 -5.63 10.08 12.90
CA ASN A 18 -6.73 9.53 12.11
C ASN A 18 -6.40 9.44 10.60
N THR A 19 -5.57 10.35 10.08
CA THR A 19 -5.09 10.25 8.69
C THR A 19 -4.05 9.14 8.55
N HIS A 20 -3.18 8.93 9.54
CA HIS A 20 -2.22 7.83 9.52
C HIS A 20 -2.96 6.49 9.48
N ASP A 21 -3.95 6.30 10.36
CA ASP A 21 -4.73 5.06 10.43
C ASP A 21 -5.50 4.78 9.14
N ALA A 22 -6.12 5.82 8.56
CA ALA A 22 -6.83 5.70 7.29
C ALA A 22 -5.87 5.28 6.16
N TYR A 23 -4.73 5.94 6.03
CA TYR A 23 -3.75 5.60 5.00
C TYR A 23 -3.11 4.23 5.20
N ALA A 24 -2.82 3.84 6.44
CA ALA A 24 -2.32 2.51 6.76
C ALA A 24 -3.34 1.43 6.34
N SER A 25 -4.61 1.63 6.68
CA SER A 25 -5.72 0.73 6.31
C SER A 25 -5.91 0.66 4.80
N ASP A 26 -5.86 1.79 4.10
CA ASP A 26 -6.05 1.85 2.63
C ASP A 26 -4.90 1.13 1.90
N VAL A 27 -3.66 1.36 2.34
CA VAL A 27 -2.49 0.69 1.76
C VAL A 27 -2.50 -0.81 2.05
N ALA A 28 -2.89 -1.22 3.26
CA ALA A 28 -3.02 -2.65 3.60
C ALA A 28 -4.06 -3.35 2.71
N GLN A 29 -5.23 -2.74 2.49
CA GLN A 29 -6.25 -3.26 1.59
C GLN A 29 -5.77 -3.32 0.13
N PHE A 30 -5.03 -2.31 -0.32
CA PHE A 30 -4.43 -2.31 -1.65
C PHE A 30 -3.43 -3.45 -1.83
N ILE A 31 -2.59 -3.72 -0.83
CA ILE A 31 -1.61 -4.82 -0.86
C ILE A 31 -2.32 -6.16 -0.94
N GLU A 32 -3.35 -6.39 -0.12
CA GLU A 32 -4.14 -7.61 -0.18
C GLU A 32 -4.76 -7.81 -1.56
N TRP A 33 -5.32 -6.75 -2.15
CA TRP A 33 -5.87 -6.79 -3.50
C TRP A 33 -4.77 -7.10 -4.55
N ALA A 34 -3.59 -6.49 -4.44
CA ALA A 34 -2.47 -6.71 -5.36
C ALA A 34 -1.92 -8.14 -5.27
N GLU A 35 -1.74 -8.66 -4.05
CA GLU A 35 -1.33 -10.04 -3.79
C GLU A 35 -2.31 -11.04 -4.43
N ARG A 36 -3.61 -10.82 -4.24
CA ARG A 36 -4.67 -11.62 -4.89
C ARG A 36 -4.66 -11.50 -6.42
N GLY A 37 -4.22 -10.35 -6.93
CA GLY A 37 -4.02 -10.08 -8.36
C GLY A 37 -2.75 -10.71 -8.96
N GLY A 38 -1.92 -11.38 -8.15
CA GLY A 38 -0.66 -11.98 -8.58
C GLY A 38 0.53 -11.03 -8.56
N ALA A 39 0.43 -9.89 -7.87
CA ALA A 39 1.50 -8.92 -7.67
C ALA A 39 1.87 -8.82 -6.18
N PRO A 40 2.64 -9.80 -5.64
CA PRO A 40 2.98 -9.84 -4.22
C PRO A 40 3.97 -8.75 -3.79
N ASN A 41 4.71 -8.14 -4.72
CA ASN A 41 5.64 -7.06 -4.45
C ASN A 41 5.33 -5.82 -5.31
N PRO A 42 5.76 -4.61 -4.90
CA PRO A 42 5.59 -3.39 -5.70
C PRO A 42 6.20 -3.49 -7.10
N GLU A 43 7.29 -4.25 -7.25
CA GLU A 43 7.97 -4.45 -8.54
C GLU A 43 7.21 -5.35 -9.51
N ASP A 44 6.23 -6.11 -9.01
CA ASP A 44 5.32 -6.93 -9.82
C ASP A 44 4.15 -6.11 -10.39
N LEU A 45 3.98 -4.85 -9.96
CA LEU A 45 2.93 -3.98 -10.44
C LEU A 45 3.25 -3.41 -11.83
N ASP A 46 2.26 -3.52 -12.72
CA ASP A 46 2.21 -2.77 -13.96
C ASP A 46 0.80 -2.14 -14.16
N HIS A 47 0.66 -1.33 -15.20
CA HIS A 47 -0.63 -0.71 -15.52
C HIS A 47 -1.75 -1.72 -15.82
N LYS A 48 -1.42 -2.97 -16.17
CA LYS A 48 -2.38 -4.02 -16.47
C LYS A 48 -2.86 -4.68 -15.19
N ALA A 49 -1.98 -4.89 -14.22
CA ALA A 49 -2.29 -5.36 -12.88
C ALA A 49 -3.26 -4.38 -12.20
N LEU A 50 -2.96 -3.08 -12.24
CA LEU A 50 -3.76 -1.99 -11.63
C LEU A 50 -5.15 -1.74 -12.23
N ARG A 51 -5.54 -2.46 -13.28
CA ARG A 51 -6.83 -2.27 -13.98
C ARG A 51 -7.79 -3.46 -13.83
N ARG A 52 -7.40 -4.50 -13.10
CA ARG A 52 -8.22 -5.71 -12.89
C ARG A 52 -9.07 -5.62 -11.64
#